data_AF-A0A7Z6UXH2-F1
#
_entry.id   AF-A0A7Z6UXH2-F1
#
_cell.length_a   1.000
_cell.length_b   1.000
_cell.length_c   1.000
_cell.angle_alpha   90.00
_cell.angle_beta   90.00
_cell.angle_gamma   90.00
#
_symmetry.space_group_name_H-M   'P 1'
#
loop_
_entity.id
_entity.type
_entity.pdbx_description
1 polymer ?
#
loop_
_entity_poly.entity_id
_entity_poly.type
_entity_poly.pdbx_seq_one_letter_code
_entity_poly.pdbx_strand_id
1 'polypeptide(L)'
;LKIRSKQIRELIFGTPFPSDLRDEIFQAYEILSQQYNMKEADVAVRSSATAEDLPDASFAGQQDTYLNIKGKTELIHYIKSCLASLFTDRAISYRASRGFDHLKVALSVGVQKMVRADKGSAGVMFSIDTETGFKDAVFITSAWGLGENVVGGTINPDEFYVFKPTLEQNKRPIIKRQLGNKTQKMVYAPLSNGNSAIKRKKWSMP
;
A
#
# COMPACT_ATOMS: atom_id res chain seq x y z
N LEU A 1 22.33 5.73 -16.29
CA LEU A 1 21.08 5.06 -15.86
C LEU A 1 19.88 6.03 -15.84
N LYS A 2 19.97 7.12 -15.08
CA LYS A 2 18.93 8.17 -14.91
C LYS A 2 18.21 8.66 -16.17
N ILE A 3 18.94 8.87 -17.27
CA ILE A 3 18.34 9.32 -18.55
C ILE A 3 17.50 8.20 -19.17
N ARG A 4 18.05 6.98 -19.23
CA ARG A 4 17.38 5.82 -19.84
C ARG A 4 16.15 5.39 -19.05
N SER A 5 16.22 5.39 -17.72
CA SER A 5 15.08 5.07 -16.84
C SER A 5 13.94 6.08 -17.00
N LYS A 6 14.28 7.38 -17.11
CA LYS A 6 13.30 8.43 -17.38
C LYS A 6 12.61 8.21 -18.74
N GLN A 7 13.38 7.96 -19.80
CA GLN A 7 12.83 7.70 -21.14
C GLN A 7 11.88 6.49 -21.16
N ILE A 8 12.24 5.39 -20.49
CA ILE A 8 11.35 4.20 -20.42
C ILE A 8 10.05 4.55 -19.70
N ARG A 9 10.11 5.27 -18.58
CA ARG A 9 8.90 5.67 -17.85
C ARG A 9 8.03 6.62 -18.68
N GLU A 10 8.63 7.56 -19.40
CA GLU A 10 7.90 8.44 -20.33
C GLU A 10 7.22 7.66 -21.45
N LEU A 11 7.88 6.63 -22.01
CA LEU A 11 7.27 5.73 -23.00
C LEU A 11 6.06 4.98 -22.42
N ILE A 12 6.16 4.46 -21.20
CA ILE A 12 5.04 3.78 -20.52
C ILE A 12 3.87 4.73 -20.33
N PHE A 13 4.12 5.97 -19.87
CA PHE A 13 3.06 6.96 -19.69
C PHE A 13 2.42 7.37 -21.02
N GLY A 14 3.23 7.62 -22.05
CA GLY A 14 2.79 8.04 -23.37
C GLY A 14 2.07 6.96 -24.17
N THR A 15 2.30 5.68 -23.88
CA THR A 15 1.65 4.57 -24.57
C THR A 15 0.22 4.39 -24.04
N PRO A 16 -0.83 4.54 -24.86
CA PRO A 16 -2.20 4.25 -24.43
C PRO A 16 -2.35 2.75 -24.13
N PHE A 17 -3.22 2.41 -23.18
CA PHE A 17 -3.61 1.00 -23.04
C PHE A 17 -4.36 0.53 -24.29
N PRO A 18 -4.22 -0.75 -24.67
CA PRO A 18 -5.14 -1.41 -25.58
C PRO A 18 -6.60 -1.14 -25.15
N SER A 19 -7.49 -0.92 -26.12
CA SER A 19 -8.86 -0.49 -25.83
C SER A 19 -9.64 -1.54 -25.05
N ASP A 20 -9.46 -2.82 -25.41
CA ASP A 20 -10.00 -3.97 -24.69
C ASP A 20 -9.60 -3.96 -23.21
N LEU A 21 -8.31 -3.86 -22.91
CA LEU A 21 -7.82 -3.80 -21.53
C LEU A 21 -8.35 -2.58 -20.76
N ARG A 22 -8.37 -1.41 -21.41
CA ARG A 22 -8.91 -0.19 -20.79
C ARG A 22 -10.39 -0.35 -20.44
N ASP A 23 -11.16 -0.92 -21.35
CA ASP A 23 -12.61 -1.06 -21.19
C ASP A 23 -12.92 -2.12 -20.11
N GLU A 24 -12.14 -3.21 -20.03
CA GLU A 24 -12.20 -4.18 -18.93
C GLU A 24 -11.90 -3.54 -17.56
N ILE A 25 -10.85 -2.70 -17.47
CA ILE A 25 -10.52 -1.96 -16.24
C ILE A 25 -11.69 -1.06 -15.84
N PHE A 26 -12.30 -0.35 -16.79
CA PHE A 26 -13.43 0.53 -16.53
C PHE A 26 -14.67 -0.23 -16.09
N GLN A 27 -14.96 -1.37 -16.69
CA GLN A 27 -16.06 -2.24 -16.30
C GLN A 27 -15.86 -2.78 -14.89
N ALA A 28 -14.67 -3.28 -14.56
CA ALA A 28 -14.34 -3.77 -13.22
C ALA A 28 -14.45 -2.66 -12.16
N TYR A 29 -13.97 -1.45 -12.46
CA TYR A 29 -14.10 -0.29 -11.56
C TYR A 29 -15.55 0.13 -11.35
N GLU A 30 -16.39 0.02 -12.38
CA GLU A 30 -17.81 0.32 -12.31
C GLU A 30 -18.57 -0.71 -11.46
N ILE A 31 -18.29 -2.00 -11.67
CA ILE A 31 -18.82 -3.08 -10.83
C ILE A 31 -18.45 -2.85 -9.36
N LEU A 32 -17.17 -2.53 -9.08
CA LEU A 32 -16.71 -2.21 -7.74
C LEU A 32 -17.45 -1.00 -7.16
N SER A 33 -17.65 0.06 -7.96
CA SER A 33 -18.36 1.26 -7.53
C SER A 33 -19.83 0.96 -7.18
N GLN A 34 -20.50 0.15 -8.00
CA GLN A 34 -21.87 -0.31 -7.76
C GLN A 34 -21.99 -1.17 -6.49
N GLN A 35 -21.06 -2.10 -6.25
CA GLN A 35 -21.05 -2.94 -5.04
C GLN A 35 -21.02 -2.11 -3.75
N TYR A 36 -20.40 -0.93 -3.78
CA TYR A 36 -20.33 -0.02 -2.64
C TYR A 36 -21.38 1.12 -2.71
N ASN A 37 -22.33 1.08 -3.65
CA ASN A 37 -23.34 2.11 -3.88
C ASN A 37 -22.73 3.52 -4.06
N MET A 38 -21.63 3.61 -4.82
CA MET A 38 -20.93 4.85 -5.10
C MET A 38 -20.93 5.12 -6.60
N LYS A 39 -21.04 6.41 -6.99
CA LYS A 39 -20.83 6.81 -8.39
C LYS A 39 -19.40 6.50 -8.85
N GLU A 40 -18.43 6.80 -7.98
CA GLU A 40 -17.01 6.52 -8.17
C GLU A 40 -16.43 6.11 -6.82
N ALA A 41 -16.04 4.83 -6.70
CA ALA A 41 -15.40 4.33 -5.49
C ALA A 41 -14.01 4.96 -5.30
N ASP A 42 -13.68 5.37 -4.06
CA ASP A 42 -12.29 5.61 -3.66
C ASP A 42 -11.53 4.29 -3.57
N VAL A 43 -10.43 4.20 -4.33
CA VAL A 43 -9.60 3.00 -4.42
C VAL A 43 -8.13 3.29 -4.08
N ALA A 44 -7.46 2.27 -3.58
CA ALA A 44 -6.01 2.18 -3.56
C ALA A 44 -5.54 1.43 -4.81
N VAL A 45 -4.48 1.93 -5.42
CA VAL A 45 -3.79 1.31 -6.56
C VAL A 45 -2.41 0.87 -6.06
N ARG A 46 -2.16 -0.44 -6.03
CA ARG A 46 -0.96 -1.04 -5.44
C ARG A 46 -0.24 -1.89 -6.47
N SER A 47 1.05 -1.66 -6.62
CA SER A 47 1.91 -2.57 -7.39
C SER A 47 2.07 -3.91 -6.66
N SER A 48 2.16 -5.00 -7.42
CA SER A 48 2.48 -6.34 -6.95
C SER A 48 3.35 -7.03 -8.00
N ALA A 49 4.62 -7.28 -7.67
CA ALA A 49 5.60 -7.78 -8.62
C ALA A 49 5.83 -9.28 -8.42
N THR A 50 5.91 -10.04 -9.52
CA THR A 50 6.14 -11.50 -9.46
C THR A 50 7.52 -11.87 -8.90
N ALA A 51 8.44 -10.90 -8.77
CA ALA A 51 9.77 -11.12 -8.23
C ALA A 51 9.83 -11.05 -6.69
N GLU A 52 8.70 -10.78 -6.01
CA GLU A 52 8.57 -10.86 -4.54
C GLU A 52 8.71 -12.29 -4.00
N ASP A 53 8.44 -13.30 -4.84
CA ASP A 53 8.42 -14.71 -4.46
C ASP A 53 9.81 -15.37 -4.52
N LEU A 54 10.86 -14.61 -4.83
CA LEU A 54 12.23 -15.13 -4.83
C LEU A 54 12.78 -15.13 -3.39
N PRO A 55 13.33 -16.27 -2.89
CA PRO A 55 13.73 -16.44 -1.49
C PRO A 55 14.65 -15.33 -0.92
N ASP A 56 15.46 -14.70 -1.79
CA ASP A 56 16.45 -13.68 -1.44
C ASP A 56 16.08 -12.25 -1.90
N ALA A 57 14.88 -12.05 -2.46
CA ALA A 57 14.46 -10.78 -3.04
C ALA A 57 13.17 -10.24 -2.39
N SER A 58 13.31 -9.78 -1.15
CA SER A 58 12.31 -8.91 -0.55
C SER A 58 12.34 -7.54 -1.23
N PHE A 59 11.39 -7.29 -2.15
CA PHE A 59 11.10 -5.95 -2.66
C PHE A 59 10.28 -5.11 -1.66
N ALA A 60 10.13 -5.58 -0.42
CA ALA A 60 9.35 -4.91 0.61
C ALA A 60 9.81 -3.45 0.77
N GLY A 61 8.84 -2.54 0.69
CA GLY A 61 9.07 -1.09 0.83
C GLY A 61 9.61 -0.38 -0.42
N GLN A 62 9.63 -1.02 -1.60
CA GLN A 62 9.99 -0.37 -2.88
C GLN A 62 8.84 -0.22 -3.87
N GLN A 63 7.62 -0.56 -3.47
CA GLN A 63 6.47 -0.62 -4.35
C GLN A 63 5.59 0.62 -4.21
N ASP A 64 5.33 1.26 -5.35
CA ASP A 64 4.47 2.43 -5.41
C ASP A 64 3.03 2.03 -5.09
N THR A 65 2.49 2.69 -4.06
CA THR A 65 1.11 2.59 -3.62
C THR A 65 0.50 3.99 -3.66
N TYR A 66 -0.66 4.10 -4.30
CA TYR A 66 -1.43 5.33 -4.40
C TYR A 66 -2.79 5.14 -3.74
N LEU A 67 -3.19 6.10 -2.90
CA LEU A 67 -4.38 5.99 -2.06
C LEU A 67 -5.41 7.05 -2.43
N ASN A 68 -6.69 6.76 -2.15
CA ASN A 68 -7.80 7.68 -2.36
C ASN A 68 -7.92 8.16 -3.82
N ILE A 69 -7.71 7.25 -4.77
CA ILE A 69 -7.88 7.50 -6.20
C ILE A 69 -9.37 7.40 -6.54
N LYS A 70 -9.87 8.34 -7.35
CA LYS A 70 -11.27 8.38 -7.79
C LYS A 70 -11.37 8.73 -9.26
N GLY A 71 -12.28 8.05 -9.96
CA GLY A 71 -12.59 8.29 -11.35
C GLY A 71 -11.69 7.53 -12.32
N LYS A 72 -12.25 7.26 -13.51
CA LYS A 72 -11.66 6.43 -14.55
C LYS A 72 -10.31 6.99 -15.05
N THR A 73 -10.20 8.32 -15.21
CA THR A 73 -8.98 8.99 -15.68
C THR A 73 -7.81 8.83 -14.70
N GLU A 74 -8.03 9.16 -13.43
CA GLU A 74 -7.01 9.04 -12.39
C GLU A 74 -6.62 7.57 -12.19
N LEU A 75 -7.59 6.65 -12.24
CA LEU A 75 -7.30 5.22 -12.14
C LEU A 75 -6.29 4.75 -13.20
N ILE A 76 -6.50 5.12 -14.47
CA ILE A 76 -5.58 4.77 -15.56
C ILE A 76 -4.21 5.42 -15.34
N HIS A 77 -4.19 6.69 -14.91
CA HIS A 77 -2.94 7.38 -14.59
C HIS A 77 -2.13 6.61 -13.55
N TYR A 78 -2.73 6.26 -12.41
CA TYR A 78 -2.01 5.60 -11.32
C TYR A 78 -1.69 4.12 -11.59
N ILE A 79 -2.48 3.41 -12.41
CA ILE A 79 -2.10 2.08 -12.90
C ILE A 79 -0.81 2.19 -13.75
N LYS A 80 -0.74 3.17 -14.66
CA LYS A 80 0.49 3.43 -15.42
C LYS A 80 1.66 3.83 -14.53
N SER A 81 1.41 4.62 -13.49
CA SER A 81 2.44 4.98 -12.50
C SER A 81 3.00 3.74 -11.81
N CYS A 82 2.15 2.79 -11.40
CA CYS A 82 2.60 1.50 -10.87
C CYS A 82 3.44 0.72 -11.90
N LEU A 83 3.01 0.61 -13.15
CA LEU A 83 3.79 -0.06 -14.20
C LEU A 83 5.16 0.61 -14.43
N ALA A 84 5.19 1.94 -14.44
CA ALA A 84 6.42 2.73 -14.58
C ALA A 84 7.36 2.59 -13.38
N SER A 85 6.85 2.26 -12.19
CA SER A 85 7.65 2.08 -10.96
C SER A 85 8.69 0.96 -11.09
N LEU A 86 8.41 -0.06 -11.91
CA LEU A 86 9.36 -1.10 -12.25
C LEU A 86 10.64 -0.54 -12.86
N PHE A 87 10.57 0.58 -13.58
CA PHE A 87 11.69 1.16 -14.32
C PHE A 87 12.29 2.39 -13.64
N THR A 88 12.15 2.50 -12.32
CA THR A 88 12.92 3.48 -11.53
C THR A 88 14.41 3.15 -11.51
N ASP A 89 15.26 4.15 -11.27
CA ASP A 89 16.71 3.97 -11.15
C ASP A 89 17.07 2.89 -10.12
N ARG A 90 16.38 2.91 -8.97
CA ARG A 90 16.57 1.94 -7.89
C ARG A 90 16.18 0.53 -8.32
N ALA A 91 15.01 0.36 -8.94
CA ALA A 91 14.52 -0.95 -9.35
C ALA A 91 15.37 -1.56 -10.47
N ILE A 92 15.82 -0.76 -11.44
CA ILE A 92 16.73 -1.24 -12.50
C ILE A 92 18.09 -1.63 -11.90
N SER A 93 18.65 -0.80 -11.03
CA SER A 93 19.96 -1.09 -10.39
C SER A 93 19.91 -2.38 -9.59
N TYR A 94 18.84 -2.59 -8.82
CA TYR A 94 18.65 -3.79 -8.00
C TYR A 94 18.54 -5.06 -8.86
N ARG A 95 17.77 -5.01 -9.95
CA ARG A 95 17.69 -6.15 -10.87
C ARG A 95 19.02 -6.45 -11.54
N ALA A 96 19.74 -5.42 -11.97
CA ALA A 96 21.05 -5.57 -12.57
C ALA A 96 22.06 -6.21 -11.60
N SER A 97 22.08 -5.78 -10.32
CA SER A 97 23.00 -6.34 -9.32
C SER A 97 22.69 -7.78 -8.93
N ARG A 98 21.47 -8.26 -9.19
CA ARG A 98 21.02 -9.64 -8.96
C ARG A 98 21.02 -10.50 -10.24
N GLY A 99 21.39 -9.93 -11.39
CA GLY A 99 21.40 -10.64 -12.67
C GLY A 99 20.00 -10.96 -13.22
N PHE A 100 18.94 -10.28 -12.77
CA PHE A 100 17.59 -10.48 -13.29
C PHE A 100 17.40 -9.77 -14.63
N ASP A 101 16.87 -10.51 -15.61
CA ASP A 101 16.43 -9.95 -16.88
C ASP A 101 15.30 -8.94 -16.64
N HIS A 102 15.48 -7.72 -17.14
CA HIS A 102 14.52 -6.64 -16.99
C HIS A 102 13.19 -6.90 -17.69
N LEU A 103 13.16 -7.76 -18.71
CA LEU A 103 11.96 -8.06 -19.50
C LEU A 103 11.19 -9.29 -19.00
N LYS A 104 11.77 -10.07 -18.09
CA LYS A 104 11.12 -11.26 -17.51
C LYS A 104 10.36 -10.98 -16.22
N VAL A 105 10.38 -9.74 -15.73
CA VAL A 105 9.65 -9.33 -14.54
C VAL A 105 8.28 -8.80 -14.95
N ALA A 106 7.23 -9.48 -14.48
CA ALA A 106 5.86 -9.01 -14.63
C ALA A 106 5.42 -8.23 -13.38
N LEU A 107 4.52 -7.26 -13.58
CA LEU A 107 3.85 -6.53 -12.52
C LEU A 107 2.35 -6.65 -12.71
N SER A 108 1.67 -7.06 -11.64
CA SER A 108 0.24 -6.90 -11.48
C SER A 108 -0.07 -5.63 -10.69
N VAL A 109 -1.22 -5.01 -10.97
CA VAL A 109 -1.68 -3.83 -10.23
C VAL A 109 -3.00 -4.15 -9.54
N GLY A 110 -2.97 -4.19 -8.21
CA GLY A 110 -4.15 -4.38 -7.39
C GLY A 110 -4.93 -3.08 -7.23
N VAL A 111 -6.20 -3.08 -7.62
CA VAL A 111 -7.14 -1.98 -7.38
C VAL A 111 -8.13 -2.42 -6.30
N GLN A 112 -8.08 -1.77 -5.15
CA GLN A 112 -8.85 -2.17 -3.97
C GLN A 112 -9.67 -1.01 -3.43
N LYS A 113 -10.93 -1.24 -3.05
CA LYS A 113 -11.72 -0.25 -2.32
C LYS A 113 -10.97 0.21 -1.06
N MET A 114 -10.86 1.52 -0.88
CA MET A 114 -10.29 2.09 0.33
C MET A 114 -11.20 1.86 1.55
N VAL A 115 -10.57 1.49 2.66
CA VAL A 115 -11.18 1.49 3.99
C VAL A 115 -11.08 2.89 4.60
N ARG A 116 -12.12 3.33 5.31
CA ARG A 116 -12.19 4.66 5.97
C ARG A 116 -11.35 4.76 7.25
N ALA A 117 -10.14 4.21 7.23
CA ALA A 117 -9.19 4.29 8.34
C ALA A 117 -8.73 5.74 8.60
N ASP A 118 -8.90 6.67 7.64
CA ASP A 118 -8.73 8.11 7.87
C ASP A 118 -9.61 8.65 9.04
N LYS A 119 -10.75 8.00 9.28
CA LYS A 119 -11.68 8.28 10.38
C LYS A 119 -11.48 7.41 11.61
N GLY A 120 -10.58 6.42 11.55
CA GLY A 120 -10.33 5.46 12.63
C GLY A 120 -8.83 5.23 12.78
N SER A 121 -8.45 3.96 12.88
CA SER A 121 -7.07 3.50 13.00
C SER A 121 -6.73 2.46 11.94
N ALA A 122 -5.44 2.28 11.70
CA ALA A 122 -4.86 1.22 10.90
C ALA A 122 -3.54 0.77 11.53
N GLY A 123 -3.06 -0.40 11.14
CA GLY A 123 -1.94 -1.03 11.81
C GLY A 123 -1.40 -2.24 11.06
N VAL A 124 -0.40 -2.89 11.66
CA VAL A 124 0.21 -4.12 11.15
C VAL A 124 0.08 -5.19 12.22
N MET A 125 -0.19 -6.42 11.80
CA MET A 125 -0.24 -7.58 12.68
C MET A 125 0.75 -8.63 12.21
N PHE A 126 1.50 -9.18 13.15
CA PHE A 126 2.33 -10.37 12.97
C PHE A 126 1.73 -11.50 13.80
N SER A 127 1.61 -12.68 13.19
CA SER A 127 1.08 -13.89 13.85
C SER A 127 2.14 -14.63 14.69
N ILE A 128 3.27 -13.97 14.96
CA ILE A 128 4.42 -14.45 15.73
C ILE A 128 5.06 -13.23 16.37
N ASP A 129 5.72 -13.41 17.51
CA ASP A 129 6.66 -12.41 18.02
C ASP A 129 7.87 -12.32 17.08
N THR A 130 8.04 -11.19 16.40
CA THR A 130 9.11 -10.98 15.44
C THR A 130 10.49 -10.80 16.08
N GLU A 131 10.56 -10.47 17.38
CA GLU A 131 11.84 -10.31 18.08
C GLU A 131 12.39 -11.65 18.57
N THR A 132 11.52 -12.49 19.15
CA THR A 132 11.93 -13.76 19.78
C THR A 132 11.61 -15.00 18.94
N GLY A 133 10.72 -14.89 17.96
CA GLY A 133 10.19 -16.05 17.23
C GLY A 133 9.14 -16.85 18.02
N PHE A 134 8.61 -16.32 19.13
CA PHE A 134 7.59 -17.01 19.91
C PHE A 134 6.25 -17.08 19.14
N LYS A 135 5.96 -18.28 18.62
CA LYS A 135 4.80 -18.57 17.76
C LYS A 135 3.43 -18.41 18.40
N ASP A 136 3.34 -18.43 19.73
CA ASP A 136 2.06 -18.37 20.44
C ASP A 136 1.67 -16.94 20.82
N ALA A 137 2.43 -15.94 20.36
CA ALA A 137 2.07 -14.54 20.43
C ALA A 137 1.60 -14.02 19.06
N VAL A 138 0.66 -13.08 19.09
CA VAL A 138 0.30 -12.19 17.99
C VAL A 138 0.72 -10.79 18.40
N PHE A 139 1.55 -10.15 17.59
CA PHE A 139 1.99 -8.78 17.79
C PHE A 139 1.17 -7.84 16.90
N ILE A 140 0.52 -6.84 17.48
CA ILE A 140 -0.35 -5.89 16.79
C ILE A 140 0.18 -4.48 17.05
N THR A 141 0.44 -3.75 15.98
CA THR A 141 0.69 -2.31 16.03
C THR A 141 -0.53 -1.55 15.53
N SER A 142 -0.81 -0.36 16.06
CA SER A 142 -1.95 0.46 15.64
C SER A 142 -1.66 1.96 15.77
N ALA A 143 -2.04 2.75 14.77
CA ALA A 143 -2.02 4.21 14.83
C ALA A 143 -3.27 4.81 14.20
N TRP A 144 -3.53 6.08 14.49
CA TRP A 144 -4.65 6.81 13.89
C TRP A 144 -4.42 7.09 12.40
N GLY A 145 -5.50 7.05 11.62
CA GLY A 145 -5.45 7.36 10.18
C GLY A 145 -5.10 6.15 9.30
N LEU A 146 -4.71 6.44 8.06
CA LEU A 146 -4.28 5.43 7.09
C LEU A 146 -2.97 4.75 7.52
N GLY A 147 -2.82 3.47 7.18
CA GLY A 147 -1.78 2.57 7.71
C GLY A 147 -0.37 2.84 7.19
N GLU A 148 -0.22 3.60 6.11
CA GLU A 148 1.06 3.89 5.47
C GLU A 148 2.06 4.56 6.42
N ASN A 149 1.60 5.31 7.42
CA ASN A 149 2.50 5.88 8.43
C ASN A 149 3.14 4.80 9.32
N VAL A 150 2.39 3.74 9.65
CA VAL A 150 2.85 2.60 10.46
C VAL A 150 3.81 1.76 9.64
N VAL A 151 3.42 1.41 8.42
CA VAL A 151 4.26 0.61 7.49
C VAL A 151 5.57 1.33 7.16
N GLY A 152 5.53 2.66 6.98
CA GLY A 152 6.72 3.46 6.72
C GLY A 152 7.59 3.77 7.94
N GLY A 153 7.23 3.31 9.15
CA GLY A 153 8.00 3.55 10.38
C GLY A 153 8.08 5.04 10.78
N THR A 154 7.19 5.88 10.26
CA THR A 154 7.25 7.35 10.47
C THR A 154 6.57 7.82 11.75
N ILE A 155 5.93 6.89 12.47
CA ILE A 155 5.22 7.16 13.71
C ILE A 155 5.49 6.04 14.71
N ASN A 156 5.47 6.39 16.00
CA ASN A 156 5.46 5.41 17.08
C ASN A 156 3.99 4.98 17.36
N PRO A 157 3.59 3.76 16.96
CA PRO A 157 2.22 3.27 17.10
C PRO A 157 1.98 2.71 18.52
N ASP A 158 0.72 2.41 18.85
CA ASP A 158 0.41 1.52 19.96
C ASP A 158 0.82 0.10 19.62
N GLU A 159 1.27 -0.64 20.63
CA GLU A 159 1.76 -2.01 20.56
C GLU A 159 0.99 -2.90 21.54
N PHE A 160 0.51 -4.03 21.02
CA PHE A 160 -0.22 -5.02 21.80
C PHE A 160 0.32 -6.42 21.51
N TYR A 161 0.49 -7.22 22.56
CA TYR A 161 0.76 -8.65 22.43
C TYR A 161 -0.46 -9.44 22.90
N VAL A 162 -0.89 -10.36 22.06
CA VAL A 162 -2.03 -11.25 22.30
C VAL A 162 -1.50 -12.68 22.37
N PHE A 163 -1.80 -13.39 23.46
CA PHE A 163 -1.43 -14.78 23.65
C PHE A 163 -2.50 -15.71 23.05
N LYS A 164 -2.12 -16.51 22.04
CA LYS A 164 -3.07 -17.36 21.28
C LYS A 164 -3.78 -18.39 22.17
N PRO A 165 -3.12 -19.12 23.09
CA PRO A 165 -3.81 -20.13 23.89
C PRO A 165 -4.92 -19.57 24.78
N THR A 166 -4.75 -18.36 25.34
CA THR A 166 -5.82 -17.74 26.13
C THR A 166 -6.92 -17.17 25.23
N LEU A 167 -6.59 -16.70 24.02
CA LEU A 167 -7.59 -16.27 23.03
C LEU A 167 -8.48 -17.43 22.60
N GLU A 168 -7.89 -18.59 22.28
CA GLU A 168 -8.61 -19.81 21.88
C GLU A 168 -9.53 -20.34 23.00
N GLN A 169 -9.13 -20.14 24.25
CA GLN A 169 -9.93 -20.47 25.43
C GLN A 169 -10.99 -19.40 25.78
N ASN A 170 -11.20 -18.39 24.93
CA ASN A 170 -12.08 -17.24 25.20
C ASN A 170 -11.78 -16.50 26.52
N LYS A 171 -10.50 -16.47 26.94
CA LYS A 171 -10.02 -15.72 28.12
C LYS A 171 -9.46 -14.36 27.69
N ARG A 172 -9.07 -13.53 28.65
CA ARG A 172 -8.39 -12.25 28.41
C ARG A 172 -7.00 -12.51 27.82
N PRO A 173 -6.75 -12.19 26.53
CA PRO A 173 -5.55 -12.67 25.86
C PRO A 173 -4.46 -11.61 25.70
N ILE A 174 -4.75 -10.34 26.00
CA ILE A 174 -3.78 -9.25 25.92
C ILE A 174 -2.81 -9.36 27.09
N ILE A 175 -1.55 -9.68 26.81
CA ILE A 175 -0.48 -9.87 27.81
C ILE A 175 0.45 -8.66 27.93
N LYS A 176 0.51 -7.80 26.91
CA LYS A 176 1.27 -6.54 26.94
C LYS A 176 0.51 -5.46 26.18
N ARG A 177 0.53 -4.23 26.70
CA ARG A 177 0.02 -3.02 26.06
C ARG A 177 1.00 -1.89 26.28
N GLN A 178 1.49 -1.31 25.20
CA GLN A 178 2.38 -0.15 25.21
C GLN A 178 1.82 0.90 24.27
N LEU A 179 1.61 2.13 24.77
CA LEU A 179 1.01 3.18 23.97
C LEU A 179 2.09 4.04 23.32
N GLY A 180 1.98 4.25 22.01
CA GLY A 180 2.84 5.14 21.25
C GLY A 180 2.34 6.58 21.27
N ASN A 181 3.24 7.51 20.96
CA ASN A 181 2.94 8.95 20.99
C ASN A 181 1.92 9.38 19.91
N LYS A 182 1.81 8.62 18.80
CA LYS A 182 0.82 8.85 17.73
C LYS A 182 0.67 10.33 17.31
N THR A 183 1.79 11.04 17.13
CA THR A 183 1.84 12.51 16.95
C THR A 183 1.26 13.03 15.62
N GLN A 184 1.03 12.14 14.66
CA GLN A 184 0.51 12.47 13.33
C GLN A 184 -0.48 11.41 12.86
N LYS A 185 -1.35 11.77 11.92
CA LYS A 185 -2.17 10.79 11.19
C LYS A 185 -2.30 11.16 9.73
N MET A 186 -2.41 10.14 8.88
CA MET A 186 -2.67 10.33 7.46
C MET A 186 -4.17 10.25 7.20
N VAL A 187 -4.70 11.22 6.46
CA VAL A 187 -6.13 11.35 6.16
C VAL A 187 -6.34 11.72 4.69
N TYR A 188 -7.57 11.65 4.22
CA TYR A 188 -7.89 12.09 2.86
C TYR A 188 -7.66 13.59 2.72
N ALA A 189 -7.08 13.99 1.59
CA ALA A 189 -7.00 15.39 1.24
C ALA A 189 -8.42 15.93 0.90
N PRO A 190 -8.73 17.19 1.23
CA PRO A 190 -9.94 17.84 0.73
C PRO A 190 -9.87 17.89 -0.80
N LEU A 191 -11.03 17.89 -1.46
CA LEU A 191 -11.17 18.13 -2.90
C LEU A 191 -10.84 19.60 -3.18
N SER A 192 -9.57 19.96 -3.20
CA SER A 192 -9.09 21.28 -3.63
C SER A 192 -7.78 21.10 -4.38
N ASN A 193 -7.76 21.52 -5.65
CA ASN A 193 -6.69 21.40 -6.66
C ASN A 193 -5.27 21.33 -6.06
N GLY A 194 -4.72 20.12 -5.99
CA GLY A 194 -3.33 19.87 -5.60
C GLY A 194 -3.00 18.39 -5.61
N ASN A 195 -1.82 18.05 -6.16
CA ASN A 195 -1.32 16.73 -6.60
C ASN A 195 -1.27 15.57 -5.58
N SER A 196 -1.95 15.64 -4.43
CA SER A 196 -1.95 14.57 -3.43
C SER A 196 -3.34 14.29 -2.89
N ALA A 197 -3.86 13.08 -3.19
CA ALA A 197 -5.15 12.60 -2.70
C ALA A 197 -5.19 12.33 -1.19
N ILE A 198 -4.03 12.34 -0.52
CA ILE A 198 -3.85 12.13 0.92
C ILE A 198 -3.02 13.25 1.53
N LYS A 199 -3.22 13.53 2.82
CA LYS A 199 -2.42 14.51 3.57
C LYS A 199 -2.09 14.03 4.98
N ARG A 200 -0.96 14.49 5.50
CA ARG A 200 -0.60 14.33 6.92
C ARG A 200 -1.24 15.44 7.74
N LYS A 201 -1.86 15.08 8.87
CA LYS A 201 -2.40 16.02 9.85
C LYS A 201 -1.70 15.76 11.19
N LYS A 202 -1.20 16.82 11.84
CA LYS A 202 -0.73 16.71 13.23
C LYS A 202 -1.88 16.28 14.11
N TRP A 203 -1.63 15.31 14.98
CA TRP A 203 -2.56 14.90 16.00
C TRP A 203 -2.12 15.57 17.30
N SER A 204 -2.88 16.56 17.75
CA SER A 204 -2.80 17.06 19.13
C SER A 204 -3.80 16.27 19.95
N MET A 205 -3.35 15.69 21.07
CA MET A 205 -4.29 15.14 22.05
C MET A 205 -5.20 16.28 22.53
N PRO A 206 -6.52 16.05 22.70
CA PRO A 206 -7.32 16.91 23.55
C PRO A 206 -6.82 16.87 25.01
#